data_AF-A0A6L7WPT9-F1
#
_entry.id   AF-A0A6L7WPT9-F1
#
_cell.length_a   1.000
_cell.length_b   1.000
_cell.length_c   1.000
_cell.angle_alpha   90.00
_cell.angle_beta   90.00
_cell.angle_gamma   90.00
#
_symmetry.space_group_name_H-M   'P 1'
#
loop_
_entity.id
_entity.type
_entity.pdbx_description
1 polymer ?
#
loop_
_entity_poly.entity_id
_entity_poly.type
_entity_poly.pdbx_seq_one_letter_code
_entity_poly.pdbx_strand_id
1 'polypeptide(L)'
;MFWQLPRLESALNDLLADQGVAVQGIEGRWNGINPGLYADRIEFPAGQASGLDFELDLLESLGRNRVVARRLTVADGHVAFDKTPTGWQLRGASGATGFDLPALLTHSDEVWLRGRVGLYGPSLAGTIHVESMLINQDANHRFHIGVQTGAGCPDCALTIDGDIAAEGPGAVRIAGESVVIARDLVDLAGLGPVFAGADGKRVSVDVGADWRREAAGTEHLRLRLAANLEGLPGAPAEVGLEAEAWRDGVAGYRGRIGSLSLESA
;
A
#
# COMPACT_ATOMS: atom_id res chain seq x y z
N MET A 1 -2.56 -36.20 -11.29
CA MET A 1 -3.83 -36.60 -11.93
C MET A 1 -4.76 -35.39 -11.82
N PHE A 2 -4.95 -34.61 -12.90
CA PHE A 2 -5.48 -33.23 -12.87
C PHE A 2 -6.87 -33.07 -13.56
N TRP A 3 -7.69 -34.13 -13.59
CA TRP A 3 -8.89 -34.18 -14.44
C TRP A 3 -10.15 -33.44 -13.91
N GLN A 4 -10.02 -32.57 -12.90
CA GLN A 4 -11.18 -31.86 -12.30
C GLN A 4 -11.14 -30.33 -12.41
N LEU A 5 -10.08 -29.73 -12.95
CA LEU A 5 -9.88 -28.27 -12.96
C LEU A 5 -10.95 -27.48 -13.75
N PRO A 6 -11.43 -27.92 -14.93
CA PRO A 6 -12.47 -27.17 -15.65
C PRO A 6 -13.81 -27.10 -14.90
N ARG A 7 -14.12 -28.10 -14.05
CA ARG A 7 -15.33 -28.09 -13.22
C ARG A 7 -15.20 -27.16 -12.03
N LEU A 8 -13.98 -27.02 -11.49
CA LEU A 8 -13.70 -26.12 -10.38
C LEU A 8 -13.84 -24.66 -10.83
N GLU A 9 -13.34 -24.30 -12.01
CA GLU A 9 -13.50 -22.95 -12.58
C GLU A 9 -14.97 -22.59 -12.79
N SER A 10 -15.76 -23.47 -13.41
CA SER A 10 -17.21 -23.25 -13.56
C SER A 10 -17.91 -23.07 -12.21
N ALA A 11 -17.64 -23.95 -11.25
CA ALA A 11 -18.28 -23.88 -9.93
C ALA A 11 -17.88 -22.62 -9.14
N LEU A 12 -16.62 -22.18 -9.25
CA LEU A 12 -16.15 -20.94 -8.64
C LEU A 12 -16.82 -19.72 -9.29
N ASN A 13 -16.91 -19.69 -10.62
CA ASN A 13 -17.59 -18.62 -11.33
C ASN A 13 -19.09 -18.57 -11.02
N ASP A 14 -19.75 -19.71 -10.91
CA ASP A 14 -21.17 -19.77 -10.51
C ASP A 14 -21.37 -19.23 -9.08
N LEU A 15 -20.46 -19.56 -8.15
CA LEU A 15 -20.51 -19.06 -6.77
C LEU A 15 -20.27 -17.55 -6.67
N LEU A 16 -19.43 -17.02 -7.57
CA LEU A 16 -18.93 -15.65 -7.55
C LEU A 16 -19.70 -14.70 -8.49
N ALA A 17 -20.62 -15.24 -9.30
CA ALA A 17 -21.41 -14.51 -10.29
C ALA A 17 -22.18 -13.33 -9.70
N ASP A 18 -22.82 -13.53 -8.53
CA ASP A 18 -23.59 -12.49 -7.85
C ASP A 18 -22.73 -11.31 -7.36
N GLN A 19 -21.41 -11.52 -7.24
CA GLN A 19 -20.43 -10.50 -6.87
C GLN A 19 -19.81 -9.83 -8.10
N GLY A 20 -20.21 -10.22 -9.32
CA GLY A 20 -19.62 -9.77 -10.56
C GLY A 20 -18.15 -10.18 -10.71
N VAL A 21 -17.76 -11.29 -10.07
CA VAL A 21 -16.39 -11.79 -10.08
C VAL A 21 -16.28 -12.95 -11.06
N ALA A 22 -15.26 -12.93 -11.92
CA ALA A 22 -14.96 -13.99 -12.87
C ALA A 22 -13.49 -14.42 -12.71
N VAL A 23 -13.25 -15.72 -12.75
CA VAL A 23 -11.94 -16.35 -12.59
C VAL A 23 -11.66 -17.21 -13.82
N GLN A 24 -10.43 -17.14 -14.32
CA GLN A 24 -9.98 -17.85 -15.52
C GLN A 24 -8.62 -18.48 -15.27
N GLY A 25 -8.37 -19.64 -15.89
CA GLY A 25 -7.07 -20.30 -15.90
C GLY A 25 -6.70 -20.83 -14.52
N ILE A 26 -7.63 -21.56 -13.90
CA ILE A 26 -7.44 -22.09 -12.55
C ILE A 26 -6.59 -23.36 -12.59
N GLU A 27 -5.51 -23.36 -11.82
CA GLU A 27 -4.65 -24.52 -11.60
C GLU A 27 -4.50 -24.82 -10.11
N GLY A 28 -4.63 -26.11 -9.76
CA GLY A 28 -4.40 -26.58 -8.40
C GLY A 28 -3.01 -27.18 -8.27
N ARG A 29 -2.29 -26.83 -7.20
CA ARG A 29 -0.98 -27.40 -6.87
C ARG A 29 -0.91 -27.87 -5.43
N TRP A 30 0.10 -28.68 -5.12
CA TRP A 30 0.41 -29.11 -3.76
C TRP A 30 1.88 -28.82 -3.47
N ASN A 31 2.15 -28.24 -2.30
CA ASN A 31 3.48 -28.06 -1.77
C ASN A 31 3.58 -28.79 -0.42
N GLY A 32 4.03 -30.04 -0.45
CA GLY A 32 3.92 -30.93 0.70
C GLY A 32 2.45 -31.16 1.08
N ILE A 33 2.07 -30.74 2.29
CA ILE A 33 0.70 -30.83 2.81
C ILE A 33 -0.16 -29.60 2.51
N ASN A 34 0.44 -28.54 1.98
CA ASN A 34 -0.23 -27.27 1.75
C ASN A 34 -0.82 -27.24 0.33
N PRO A 35 -2.15 -27.12 0.19
CA PRO A 35 -2.76 -26.94 -1.12
C PRO A 35 -2.52 -25.50 -1.62
N GLY A 36 -2.31 -25.36 -2.92
CA GLY A 36 -2.17 -24.09 -3.60
C GLY A 36 -3.12 -23.97 -4.79
N LEU A 37 -3.46 -22.73 -5.12
CA LEU A 37 -4.31 -22.34 -6.22
C LEU A 37 -3.60 -21.25 -7.00
N TYR A 38 -3.50 -21.44 -8.31
CA TYR A 38 -3.11 -20.40 -9.24
C TYR A 38 -4.32 -20.01 -10.10
N ALA A 39 -4.45 -18.73 -10.41
CA ALA A 39 -5.43 -18.21 -11.36
C ALA A 39 -4.74 -17.22 -12.31
N ASP A 40 -4.85 -17.47 -13.61
CA ASP A 40 -4.30 -16.57 -14.64
C ASP A 40 -4.91 -15.19 -14.56
N ARG A 41 -6.24 -15.11 -14.36
CA ARG A 41 -6.97 -13.85 -14.31
C ARG A 41 -8.17 -13.93 -13.39
N ILE A 42 -8.36 -12.88 -12.62
CA ILE A 42 -9.56 -12.60 -11.82
C ILE A 42 -10.06 -11.23 -12.24
N GLU A 43 -11.32 -11.13 -12.64
CA GLU A 43 -12.02 -9.86 -12.89
C GLU A 43 -13.05 -9.66 -11.78
N PHE A 44 -13.22 -8.42 -11.34
CA PHE A 44 -14.20 -8.03 -10.33
C PHE A 44 -14.67 -6.59 -10.62
N PRO A 45 -15.79 -6.11 -10.04
CA PRO A 45 -16.37 -4.81 -10.44
C PRO A 45 -15.41 -3.62 -10.36
N ALA A 46 -14.45 -3.68 -9.44
CA ALA A 46 -13.46 -2.65 -9.23
C ALA A 46 -12.17 -2.81 -10.03
N GLY A 47 -12.02 -3.87 -10.83
CA GLY A 47 -10.84 -4.08 -11.65
C GLY A 47 -10.50 -5.54 -11.91
N GLN A 48 -9.22 -5.88 -11.84
CA GLN A 48 -8.74 -7.20 -12.22
C GLN A 48 -7.41 -7.53 -11.52
N ALA A 49 -7.10 -8.81 -11.42
CA ALA A 49 -5.79 -9.32 -11.01
C ALA A 49 -5.35 -10.40 -11.99
N SER A 50 -4.04 -10.53 -12.19
CA SER A 50 -3.43 -11.54 -13.04
C SER A 50 -2.26 -12.21 -12.34
N GLY A 51 -2.07 -13.50 -12.66
CA GLY A 51 -1.06 -14.33 -12.03
C GLY A 51 -1.22 -14.38 -10.52
N LEU A 52 -2.45 -14.64 -10.04
CA LEU A 52 -2.68 -14.83 -8.61
C LEU A 52 -2.18 -16.23 -8.23
N ASP A 53 -1.27 -16.30 -7.27
CA ASP A 53 -0.82 -17.55 -6.65
C ASP A 53 -1.10 -17.50 -5.15
N PHE A 54 -1.90 -18.43 -4.67
CA PHE A 54 -2.31 -18.54 -3.27
C PHE A 54 -1.93 -19.93 -2.75
N GLU A 55 -1.20 -19.98 -1.64
CA GLU A 55 -0.88 -21.21 -0.92
C GLU A 55 -1.51 -21.15 0.46
N LEU A 56 -2.28 -22.16 0.84
CA LEU A 56 -2.91 -22.28 2.15
C LEU A 56 -1.94 -22.91 3.14
N ASP A 57 -1.81 -22.37 4.35
CA ASP A 57 -1.21 -23.12 5.46
C ASP A 57 -2.27 -24.04 6.07
N LEU A 58 -2.25 -25.32 5.71
CA LEU A 58 -3.33 -26.25 6.07
C LEU A 58 -3.39 -26.48 7.59
N LEU A 59 -2.24 -26.69 8.23
CA LEU A 59 -2.20 -27.00 9.66
C LEU A 59 -2.58 -25.79 10.50
N GLU A 60 -2.05 -24.61 10.16
CA GLU A 60 -2.38 -23.37 10.86
C GLU A 60 -3.86 -23.01 10.65
N SER A 61 -4.38 -23.21 9.44
CA SER A 61 -5.79 -22.96 9.14
C SER A 61 -6.72 -23.85 9.96
N LEU A 62 -6.39 -25.15 10.06
CA LEU A 62 -7.13 -26.11 10.89
C LEU A 62 -7.03 -25.75 12.38
N GLY A 63 -5.82 -25.41 12.86
CA GLY A 63 -5.58 -25.03 14.26
C GLY A 63 -6.32 -23.76 14.67
N ARG A 64 -6.51 -22.81 13.75
CA ARG A 64 -7.21 -21.53 14.00
C ARG A 64 -8.67 -21.51 13.55
N ASN A 65 -9.15 -22.57 12.91
CA ASN A 65 -10.48 -22.63 12.32
C ASN A 65 -10.80 -21.43 11.39
N ARG A 66 -9.85 -21.04 10.55
CA ARG A 66 -10.00 -19.98 9.54
C ARG A 66 -8.97 -20.17 8.42
N VAL A 67 -9.21 -19.55 7.27
CA VAL A 67 -8.24 -19.55 6.17
C VAL A 67 -7.01 -18.73 6.55
N VAL A 68 -5.84 -19.37 6.52
CA VAL A 68 -4.53 -18.72 6.67
C VAL A 68 -3.75 -18.91 5.38
N ALA A 69 -3.51 -17.81 4.68
CA ALA A 69 -2.61 -17.82 3.53
C ALA A 69 -1.20 -18.08 4.06
N ARG A 70 -0.49 -19.07 3.54
CA ARG A 70 0.95 -19.19 3.72
C ARG A 70 1.67 -18.20 2.80
N ARG A 71 1.31 -18.23 1.52
CA ARG A 71 1.81 -17.33 0.48
C ARG A 71 0.66 -16.76 -0.32
N LEU A 72 0.74 -15.46 -0.63
CA LEU A 72 -0.11 -14.81 -1.60
C LEU A 72 0.75 -13.98 -2.55
N THR A 73 0.59 -14.15 -3.86
CA THR A 73 1.26 -13.33 -4.87
C THR A 73 0.25 -12.88 -5.90
N VAL A 74 0.31 -11.61 -6.28
CA VAL A 74 -0.41 -11.04 -7.43
C VAL A 74 0.60 -10.36 -8.33
N ALA A 75 0.78 -10.89 -9.54
CA ALA A 75 1.80 -10.44 -10.48
C ALA A 75 1.50 -9.05 -11.07
N ASP A 76 0.25 -8.80 -11.45
CA ASP A 76 -0.28 -7.47 -11.80
C ASP A 76 -1.75 -7.38 -11.42
N GLY A 77 -2.10 -6.35 -10.66
CA GLY A 77 -3.45 -6.02 -10.25
C GLY A 77 -3.87 -4.62 -10.72
N HIS A 78 -5.17 -4.41 -10.86
CA HIS A 78 -5.77 -3.11 -10.97
C HIS A 78 -6.99 -3.06 -10.06
N VAL A 79 -7.04 -2.05 -9.20
CA VAL A 79 -8.18 -1.72 -8.35
C VAL A 79 -8.52 -0.25 -8.56
N ALA A 80 -9.80 0.06 -8.75
CA ALA A 80 -10.29 1.42 -8.89
C ALA A 80 -11.13 1.85 -7.67
N PHE A 81 -10.98 3.11 -7.29
CA PHE A 81 -11.78 3.76 -6.25
C PHE A 81 -12.45 5.02 -6.79
N ASP A 82 -13.69 5.25 -6.34
CA ASP A 82 -14.44 6.47 -6.57
C ASP A 82 -14.47 7.34 -5.30
N LYS A 83 -14.24 8.64 -5.45
CA LYS A 83 -14.38 9.64 -4.40
C LYS A 83 -15.85 10.05 -4.31
N THR A 84 -16.47 9.75 -3.19
CA THR A 84 -17.84 10.16 -2.84
C THR A 84 -17.81 11.29 -1.79
N PRO A 85 -18.94 11.92 -1.49
CA PRO A 85 -19.03 12.88 -0.39
C PRO A 85 -18.67 12.30 0.98
N THR A 86 -18.74 10.98 1.17
CA THR A 86 -18.45 10.29 2.45
C THR A 86 -17.07 9.65 2.50
N GLY A 87 -16.31 9.66 1.41
CA GLY A 87 -14.94 9.14 1.36
C GLY A 87 -14.63 8.41 0.07
N TRP A 88 -13.55 7.63 0.09
CA TRP A 88 -13.19 6.73 -1.01
C TRP A 88 -13.96 5.42 -0.90
N GLN A 89 -14.53 4.96 -1.99
CA GLN A 89 -15.19 3.67 -2.09
C GLN A 89 -14.61 2.86 -3.25
N LEU A 90 -14.59 1.54 -3.10
CA LEU A 90 -14.20 0.66 -4.19
C LEU A 90 -15.20 0.82 -5.36
N ARG A 91 -14.70 1.04 -6.57
CA ARG A 91 -15.54 1.27 -7.75
C ARG A 91 -16.40 0.04 -8.03
N GLY A 92 -17.70 0.25 -8.22
CA GLY A 92 -18.63 -0.84 -8.52
C GLY A 92 -18.91 -1.79 -7.35
N ALA A 93 -18.40 -1.51 -6.13
CA ALA A 93 -18.72 -2.30 -4.95
C ALA A 93 -20.07 -1.89 -4.36
N SER A 94 -20.88 -2.90 -3.98
CA SER A 94 -22.06 -2.76 -3.15
C SER A 94 -21.90 -3.59 -1.88
N GLY A 95 -21.60 -2.95 -0.74
CA GLY A 95 -21.53 -3.61 0.57
C GLY A 95 -20.14 -3.68 1.20
N ALA A 96 -20.08 -4.16 2.45
CA ALA A 96 -18.84 -4.37 3.19
C ALA A 96 -18.18 -5.69 2.76
N THR A 97 -16.91 -5.65 2.37
CA THR A 97 -16.12 -6.83 2.03
C THR A 97 -15.63 -7.52 3.32
N GLY A 98 -15.80 -8.84 3.43
CA GLY A 98 -15.29 -9.64 4.56
C GLY A 98 -13.78 -9.88 4.57
N PHE A 99 -12.99 -8.99 3.96
CA PHE A 99 -11.54 -9.12 3.86
C PHE A 99 -10.86 -8.61 5.14
N ASP A 100 -10.24 -9.52 5.90
CA ASP A 100 -9.48 -9.22 7.11
C ASP A 100 -8.00 -9.00 6.76
N LEU A 101 -7.66 -7.77 6.36
CA LEU A 101 -6.30 -7.37 6.04
C LEU A 101 -5.33 -7.58 7.22
N PRO A 102 -5.66 -7.21 8.48
CA PRO A 102 -4.79 -7.53 9.62
C PRO A 102 -4.45 -9.02 9.76
N ALA A 103 -5.43 -9.91 9.57
CA ALA A 103 -5.18 -11.34 9.62
C ALA A 103 -4.26 -11.82 8.49
N LEU A 104 -4.47 -11.34 7.26
CA LEU A 104 -3.57 -11.64 6.14
C LEU A 104 -2.14 -11.20 6.48
N LEU A 105 -1.98 -10.00 7.05
CA LEU A 105 -0.65 -9.45 7.31
C LEU A 105 0.09 -10.15 8.47
N THR A 106 -0.64 -10.63 9.47
CA THR A 106 -0.03 -11.20 10.67
C THR A 106 0.31 -12.68 10.51
N HIS A 107 -0.45 -13.41 9.69
CA HIS A 107 -0.38 -14.87 9.67
C HIS A 107 0.14 -15.47 8.37
N SER A 108 0.37 -14.65 7.35
CA SER A 108 1.02 -15.12 6.12
C SER A 108 2.53 -15.06 6.26
N ASP A 109 3.21 -16.09 5.77
CA ASP A 109 4.68 -16.10 5.65
C ASP A 109 5.12 -15.06 4.62
N GLU A 110 4.35 -14.90 3.54
CA GLU A 110 4.75 -14.09 2.40
C GLU A 110 3.55 -13.53 1.62
N VAL A 111 3.52 -12.20 1.41
CA VAL A 111 2.52 -11.54 0.55
C VAL A 111 3.22 -10.59 -0.39
N TRP A 112 3.02 -10.76 -1.69
CA TRP A 112 3.53 -9.86 -2.73
C TRP A 112 2.39 -9.37 -3.61
N LEU A 113 2.21 -8.06 -3.70
CA LEU A 113 1.20 -7.47 -4.56
C LEU A 113 1.87 -6.44 -5.46
N ARG A 114 1.67 -6.55 -6.76
CA ARG A 114 2.05 -5.52 -7.72
C ARG A 114 0.84 -5.12 -8.52
N GLY A 115 0.73 -3.84 -8.84
CA GLY A 115 -0.37 -3.38 -9.65
C GLY A 115 -0.56 -1.88 -9.65
N ARG A 116 -1.80 -1.49 -9.91
CA ARG A 116 -2.23 -0.13 -10.17
C ARG A 116 -3.48 0.20 -9.37
N VAL A 117 -3.48 1.34 -8.70
CA VAL A 117 -4.66 1.89 -8.04
C VAL A 117 -5.18 3.06 -8.87
N GLY A 118 -6.38 2.90 -9.43
CA GLY A 118 -7.12 3.96 -10.12
C GLY A 118 -7.90 4.79 -9.11
N LEU A 119 -7.79 6.12 -9.22
CA LEU A 119 -8.44 7.07 -8.32
C LEU A 119 -9.28 8.03 -9.15
N TYR A 120 -10.58 8.09 -8.86
CA TYR A 120 -11.53 8.85 -9.66
C TYR A 120 -12.45 9.71 -8.81
N GLY A 121 -12.75 10.92 -9.25
CA GLY A 121 -13.66 11.86 -8.61
C GLY A 121 -14.09 12.96 -9.59
N PRO A 122 -14.91 13.94 -9.14
CA PRO A 122 -15.47 14.97 -10.02
C PRO A 122 -14.43 15.78 -10.82
N SER A 123 -13.23 15.94 -10.27
CA SER A 123 -12.11 16.69 -10.86
C SER A 123 -10.80 15.92 -10.86
N LEU A 124 -10.84 14.61 -10.56
CA LEU A 124 -9.65 13.78 -10.35
C LEU A 124 -9.80 12.49 -11.15
N ALA A 125 -8.82 12.18 -12.00
CA ALA A 125 -8.72 10.89 -12.67
C ALA A 125 -7.25 10.53 -12.85
N GLY A 126 -6.77 9.60 -12.03
CA GLY A 126 -5.36 9.22 -12.02
C GLY A 126 -5.15 7.74 -11.74
N THR A 127 -3.93 7.28 -11.96
CA THR A 127 -3.50 5.93 -11.60
C THR A 127 -2.13 6.01 -10.95
N ILE A 128 -1.99 5.34 -9.80
CA ILE A 128 -0.71 5.13 -9.14
C ILE A 128 -0.31 3.67 -9.27
N HIS A 129 0.98 3.41 -9.41
CA HIS A 129 1.53 2.06 -9.37
C HIS A 129 1.89 1.76 -7.92
N VAL A 130 1.57 0.55 -7.47
CA VAL A 130 1.82 0.09 -6.12
C VAL A 130 2.53 -1.25 -6.20
N GLU A 131 3.63 -1.35 -5.48
CA GLU A 131 4.22 -2.62 -5.12
C GLU A 131 4.19 -2.76 -3.61
N SER A 132 3.87 -3.94 -3.13
CA SER A 132 3.98 -4.27 -1.72
C SER A 132 4.54 -5.66 -1.54
N MET A 133 5.34 -5.78 -0.48
CA MET A 133 5.91 -7.02 -0.01
C MET A 133 5.73 -7.06 1.49
N LEU A 134 5.27 -8.20 1.99
CA LEU A 134 5.24 -8.55 3.39
C LEU A 134 5.91 -9.91 3.54
N ILE A 135 6.81 -10.02 4.49
CA ILE A 135 7.49 -11.27 4.83
C ILE A 135 7.38 -11.46 6.35
N ASN A 136 6.89 -12.61 6.77
CA ASN A 136 6.88 -13.06 8.15
C ASN A 136 7.77 -14.30 8.27
N GLN A 137 8.95 -14.14 8.86
CA GLN A 137 9.90 -15.24 9.06
C GLN A 137 10.48 -15.16 10.47
N ASP A 138 10.45 -16.27 11.19
CA ASP A 138 11.03 -16.39 12.54
C ASP A 138 10.55 -15.31 13.52
N ALA A 139 9.24 -15.01 13.49
CA ALA A 139 8.59 -13.93 14.25
C ALA A 139 9.05 -12.49 13.88
N ASN A 140 9.80 -12.33 12.80
CA ASN A 140 10.08 -11.03 12.20
C ASN A 140 9.10 -10.77 11.06
N HIS A 141 8.22 -9.80 11.27
CA HIS A 141 7.31 -9.32 10.23
C HIS A 141 7.93 -8.09 9.61
N ARG A 142 8.26 -8.12 8.33
CA ARG A 142 8.80 -6.98 7.58
C ARG A 142 7.87 -6.64 6.44
N PHE A 143 7.66 -5.36 6.21
CA PHE A 143 6.89 -4.89 5.07
C PHE A 143 7.65 -3.82 4.29
N HIS A 144 7.33 -3.76 3.00
CA HIS A 144 7.75 -2.75 2.05
C HIS A 144 6.54 -2.37 1.21
N ILE A 145 6.31 -1.08 1.01
CA ILE A 145 5.29 -0.55 0.11
C ILE A 145 5.96 0.54 -0.73
N GLY A 146 6.00 0.35 -2.04
CA GLY A 146 6.42 1.35 -3.02
C GLY A 146 5.20 1.91 -3.75
N VAL A 147 5.12 3.23 -3.88
CA VAL A 147 4.07 3.92 -4.64
C VAL A 147 4.71 4.84 -5.66
N GLN A 148 4.36 4.69 -6.94
CA GLN A 148 4.89 5.49 -8.05
C GLN A 148 3.77 6.16 -8.83
N THR A 149 3.94 7.44 -9.18
CA THR A 149 2.94 8.20 -9.95
C THR A 149 2.96 7.91 -11.46
N GLY A 150 3.95 7.14 -11.94
CA GLY A 150 4.05 6.69 -13.32
C GLY A 150 4.98 5.48 -13.46
N ALA A 151 4.74 4.63 -14.45
CA ALA A 151 5.57 3.46 -14.71
C ALA A 151 7.00 3.89 -15.07
N GLY A 152 8.00 3.34 -14.38
CA GLY A 152 9.41 3.55 -14.71
C GLY A 152 10.01 4.88 -14.25
N CYS A 153 9.38 5.57 -13.28
CA CYS A 153 10.01 6.71 -12.61
C CYS A 153 10.50 6.29 -11.21
N PRO A 154 11.74 5.77 -11.08
CA PRO A 154 12.29 5.35 -9.78
C PRO A 154 12.39 6.54 -8.81
N ASP A 155 12.63 7.74 -9.33
CA ASP A 155 12.74 8.95 -8.51
C ASP A 155 11.36 9.43 -8.04
N CYS A 156 10.27 9.01 -8.69
CA CYS A 156 8.89 9.39 -8.36
C CYS A 156 8.22 8.46 -7.33
N ALA A 157 9.03 7.77 -6.53
CA ALA A 157 8.57 6.77 -5.60
C ALA A 157 8.44 7.31 -4.18
N LEU A 158 7.33 7.01 -3.52
CA LEU A 158 7.21 6.99 -2.07
C LEU A 158 7.41 5.55 -1.62
N THR A 159 8.36 5.30 -0.73
CA THR A 159 8.53 4.00 -0.08
C THR A 159 8.17 4.07 1.39
N ILE A 160 7.58 2.99 1.88
CA ILE A 160 7.26 2.77 3.28
C ILE A 160 7.81 1.39 3.62
N ASP A 161 8.85 1.36 4.44
CA ASP A 161 9.54 0.18 4.90
C ASP A 161 9.33 0.03 6.40
N GLY A 162 9.24 -1.19 6.90
CA GLY A 162 9.18 -1.35 8.35
C GLY A 162 9.08 -2.78 8.82
N ASP A 163 8.87 -2.90 10.12
CA ASP A 163 8.56 -4.15 10.78
C ASP A 163 7.29 -4.06 11.64
N ILE A 164 6.70 -5.23 11.90
CA ILE A 164 5.54 -5.39 12.78
C ILE A 164 5.99 -6.26 13.96
N ALA A 165 5.87 -5.70 15.16
CA ALA A 165 6.08 -6.40 16.42
C ALA A 165 4.72 -6.85 17.00
N ALA A 166 4.77 -7.67 18.06
CA ALA A 166 3.56 -8.21 18.69
C ALA A 166 2.58 -7.14 19.19
N GLU A 167 3.06 -5.93 19.52
CA GLU A 167 2.23 -4.82 20.02
C GLU A 167 1.92 -3.75 18.96
N GLY A 168 2.18 -4.04 17.69
CA GLY A 168 1.98 -3.12 16.56
C GLY A 168 3.27 -2.87 15.78
N PRO A 169 3.32 -1.82 14.93
CA PRO A 169 4.54 -1.52 14.17
C PRO A 169 5.74 -1.35 15.13
N GLY A 170 6.93 -1.79 14.73
CA GLY A 170 8.16 -1.61 15.52
C GLY A 170 8.96 -0.41 15.03
N ALA A 171 9.62 -0.54 13.89
CA ALA A 171 10.28 0.52 13.14
C ALA A 171 9.57 0.72 11.81
N VAL A 172 9.23 1.97 11.48
CA VAL A 172 8.65 2.36 10.20
C VAL A 172 9.46 3.51 9.63
N ARG A 173 9.92 3.34 8.39
CA ARG A 173 10.62 4.35 7.62
C ARG A 173 9.78 4.70 6.40
N ILE A 174 9.52 5.98 6.22
CA ILE A 174 8.93 6.55 5.01
C ILE A 174 10.05 7.33 4.32
N ALA A 175 10.26 7.10 3.04
CA ALA A 175 11.22 7.83 2.22
C ALA A 175 10.61 8.18 0.86
N GLY A 176 10.93 9.34 0.30
CA GLY A 176 10.61 9.67 -1.08
C GLY A 176 11.47 10.81 -1.56
N GLU A 177 12.09 10.68 -2.75
CA GLU A 177 13.13 11.60 -3.24
C GLU A 177 12.59 12.63 -4.25
N SER A 178 11.54 12.32 -5.01
CA SER A 178 10.89 13.32 -5.87
C SER A 178 9.40 13.02 -6.10
N VAL A 179 8.54 13.53 -5.22
CA VAL A 179 7.10 13.49 -5.53
C VAL A 179 6.80 14.53 -6.62
N VAL A 180 6.63 14.10 -7.87
CA VAL A 180 6.06 14.98 -8.89
C VAL A 180 4.62 15.25 -8.48
N ILE A 181 4.42 16.43 -7.92
CA ILE A 181 3.11 16.95 -7.57
C ILE A 181 2.38 17.27 -8.88
N ALA A 182 1.78 16.25 -9.49
CA ALA A 182 0.73 16.47 -10.46
C ALA A 182 -0.46 17.11 -9.73
N ARG A 183 -1.18 18.03 -10.39
CA ARG A 183 -2.38 18.70 -9.84
C ARG A 183 -3.36 17.72 -9.19
N ASP A 184 -3.47 16.53 -9.77
CA ASP A 184 -4.24 15.40 -9.27
C ASP A 184 -3.85 14.94 -7.86
N LEU A 185 -2.55 14.94 -7.53
CA LEU A 185 -2.03 14.53 -6.22
C LEU A 185 -2.21 15.61 -5.15
N VAL A 186 -2.13 16.89 -5.56
CA VAL A 186 -2.44 18.04 -4.69
C VAL A 186 -3.89 17.98 -4.24
N ASP A 187 -4.79 17.75 -5.18
CA ASP A 187 -6.22 17.63 -4.93
C ASP A 187 -6.56 16.36 -4.14
N LEU A 188 -5.76 15.30 -4.29
CA LEU A 188 -5.83 14.08 -3.47
C LEU A 188 -5.50 14.35 -2.00
N ALA A 189 -4.42 15.10 -1.74
CA ALA A 189 -3.94 15.44 -0.40
C ALA A 189 -4.70 16.61 0.25
N GLY A 190 -5.62 17.25 -0.47
CA GLY A 190 -6.35 18.44 0.00
C GLY A 190 -5.50 19.71 0.07
N LEU A 191 -4.36 19.74 -0.64
CA LEU A 191 -3.41 20.85 -0.66
C LEU A 191 -3.67 21.86 -1.79
N GLY A 192 -4.82 21.74 -2.47
CA GLY A 192 -5.21 22.50 -3.68
C GLY A 192 -4.94 24.00 -3.62
N PRO A 193 -5.32 24.69 -2.52
CA PRO A 193 -5.12 26.14 -2.40
C PRO A 193 -3.65 26.57 -2.34
N VAL A 194 -2.75 25.71 -1.82
CA VAL A 194 -1.32 26.02 -1.64
C VAL A 194 -0.55 25.90 -2.95
N PHE A 195 -0.99 25.01 -3.84
CA PHE A 195 -0.30 24.70 -5.10
C PHE A 195 -1.11 25.10 -6.35
N ALA A 196 -2.06 26.03 -6.22
CA ALA A 196 -2.96 26.46 -7.31
C ALA A 196 -2.25 27.03 -8.56
N GLY A 197 -0.93 27.24 -8.53
CA GLY A 197 -0.08 27.66 -9.66
C GLY A 197 1.06 26.68 -10.03
N ALA A 198 1.02 25.44 -9.51
CA ALA A 198 2.04 24.41 -9.73
C ALA A 198 1.74 23.49 -10.93
N ASP A 199 0.68 23.77 -11.70
CA ASP A 199 0.27 22.92 -12.83
C ASP A 199 1.42 22.79 -13.85
N GLY A 200 1.88 21.55 -14.07
CA GLY A 200 3.03 21.22 -14.92
C GLY A 200 4.42 21.53 -14.34
N LYS A 201 4.54 21.98 -13.09
CA LYS A 201 5.83 22.28 -12.43
C LYS A 201 6.28 21.12 -11.55
N ARG A 202 7.57 20.79 -11.65
CA ARG A 202 8.19 19.75 -10.83
C ARG A 202 8.65 20.37 -9.52
N VAL A 203 8.00 20.00 -8.43
CA VAL A 203 8.51 20.20 -7.08
C VAL A 203 9.28 18.92 -6.73
N SER A 204 10.55 19.03 -6.33
CA SER A 204 11.23 17.88 -5.72
C SER A 204 11.05 17.98 -4.22
N VAL A 205 10.46 16.95 -3.61
CA VAL A 205 10.36 16.84 -2.16
C VAL A 205 11.09 15.58 -1.74
N ASP A 206 12.11 15.74 -0.92
CA ASP A 206 12.72 14.70 -0.11
C ASP A 206 11.97 14.65 1.23
N VAL A 207 11.19 13.59 1.44
CA VAL A 207 10.51 13.33 2.72
C VAL A 207 11.10 12.08 3.34
N GLY A 208 11.58 12.21 4.57
CA GLY A 208 12.01 11.12 5.43
C GLY A 208 11.22 11.14 6.74
N ALA A 209 10.63 10.01 7.13
CA ALA A 209 10.10 9.83 8.46
C ALA A 209 10.59 8.50 9.02
N ASP A 210 11.30 8.51 10.15
CA ASP A 210 11.71 7.32 10.87
C ASP A 210 10.97 7.28 12.20
N TRP A 211 10.04 6.36 12.33
CA TRP A 211 9.35 6.05 13.57
C TRP A 211 9.88 4.75 14.16
N ARG A 212 10.06 4.71 15.49
CA ARG A 212 10.49 3.52 16.22
C ARG A 212 9.80 3.43 17.57
N ARG A 213 9.38 2.23 17.94
CA ARG A 213 8.94 1.87 19.28
C ARG A 213 9.98 0.96 19.96
N GLU A 214 10.39 1.36 21.15
CA GLU A 214 11.33 0.61 21.99
C GLU A 214 10.59 -0.26 23.02
N ALA A 215 11.29 -1.25 23.59
CA ALA A 215 10.72 -2.27 24.48
C ALA A 215 10.03 -1.72 25.76
N ALA A 216 10.30 -0.47 26.14
CA ALA A 216 9.66 0.20 27.27
C ALA A 216 8.38 0.98 26.90
N GLY A 217 7.89 0.85 25.66
CA GLY A 217 6.78 1.65 25.13
C GLY A 217 7.18 3.09 24.78
N THR A 218 8.49 3.38 24.77
CA THR A 218 9.02 4.66 24.29
C THR A 218 8.87 4.71 22.78
N GLU A 219 8.32 5.81 22.27
CA GLU A 219 8.15 6.02 20.83
C GLU A 219 9.02 7.20 20.40
N HIS A 220 9.75 7.05 19.31
CA HIS A 220 10.58 8.07 18.70
C HIS A 220 10.16 8.26 17.26
N LEU A 221 9.96 9.51 16.85
CA LEU A 221 9.67 9.92 15.49
C LEU A 221 10.71 10.96 15.08
N ARG A 222 11.43 10.70 14.00
CA ARG A 222 12.27 11.68 13.33
C ARG A 222 11.64 12.01 11.99
N LEU A 223 11.45 13.29 11.72
CA LEU A 223 10.92 13.83 10.48
C LEU A 223 12.02 14.66 9.81
N ARG A 224 12.21 14.43 8.51
CA ARG A 224 13.03 15.23 7.62
C ARG A 224 12.18 15.57 6.40
N LEU A 225 12.14 16.85 6.06
CA LEU A 225 11.48 17.34 4.87
C LEU A 225 12.40 18.35 4.21
N ALA A 226 12.77 18.12 2.97
CA ALA A 226 13.45 19.10 2.14
C ALA A 226 12.65 19.24 0.83
N ALA A 227 12.29 20.45 0.47
CA ALA A 227 11.55 20.74 -0.74
C ALA A 227 12.31 21.78 -1.57
N ASN A 228 12.55 21.46 -2.84
CA ASN A 228 12.97 22.44 -3.84
C ASN A 228 11.75 22.82 -4.68
N LEU A 229 11.42 24.11 -4.66
CA LEU A 229 10.22 24.70 -5.26
C LEU A 229 10.55 25.51 -6.52
N GLU A 230 11.59 25.12 -7.24
CA GLU A 230 12.03 25.78 -8.48
C GLU A 230 10.87 26.05 -9.45
N GLY A 231 10.74 27.32 -9.83
CA GLY A 231 9.74 27.78 -10.80
C GLY A 231 8.39 28.21 -10.21
N LEU A 232 8.15 28.10 -8.90
CA LEU A 232 6.92 28.63 -8.28
C LEU A 232 7.04 30.15 -7.98
N PRO A 233 6.11 31.00 -8.46
CA PRO A 233 6.20 32.44 -8.25
C PRO A 233 6.10 32.80 -6.76
N GLY A 234 7.14 33.45 -6.22
CA GLY A 234 7.16 33.91 -4.82
C GLY A 234 7.43 32.81 -3.78
N ALA A 235 7.75 31.59 -4.20
CA ALA A 235 8.19 30.53 -3.29
C ALA A 235 9.71 30.67 -3.00
N PRO A 236 10.18 30.33 -1.79
CA PRO A 236 11.60 30.08 -1.56
C PRO A 236 12.07 28.97 -2.51
N ALA A 237 13.31 29.05 -2.99
CA ALA A 237 13.90 28.03 -3.85
C ALA A 237 14.07 26.71 -3.09
N GLU A 238 14.42 26.78 -1.81
CA GLU A 238 14.60 25.62 -0.94
C GLU A 238 13.95 25.83 0.44
N VAL A 239 13.25 24.79 0.92
CA VAL A 239 12.70 24.71 2.28
C VAL A 239 13.21 23.43 2.93
N GLY A 240 13.87 23.53 4.08
CA GLY A 240 14.31 22.38 4.86
C GLY A 240 13.72 22.40 6.26
N LEU A 241 13.29 21.24 6.75
CA LEU A 241 12.82 21.01 8.11
C LEU A 241 13.37 19.67 8.61
N GLU A 242 14.03 19.69 9.76
CA GLU A 242 14.26 18.49 10.56
C GLU A 242 13.62 18.65 11.93
N ALA A 243 12.81 17.67 12.31
CA ALA A 243 12.14 17.66 13.61
C ALA A 243 12.19 16.27 14.22
N GLU A 244 12.20 16.21 15.54
CA GLU A 244 12.14 14.98 16.31
C GLU A 244 11.03 15.11 17.35
N ALA A 245 10.23 14.06 17.48
CA ALA A 245 9.24 13.92 18.54
C ALA A 245 9.48 12.59 19.26
N TRP A 246 9.23 12.56 20.56
CA TRP A 246 9.33 11.33 21.33
C TRP A 246 8.32 11.30 22.47
N ARG A 247 8.03 10.09 22.94
CA ARG A 247 7.11 9.83 24.02
C ARG A 247 7.71 8.80 24.96
N ASP A 248 7.86 9.18 26.23
CA ASP A 248 8.37 8.29 27.28
C ASP A 248 7.18 7.71 28.08
N GLY A 249 6.61 6.59 27.61
CA GLY A 249 5.52 5.89 28.30
C GLY A 249 4.20 6.68 28.42
N VAL A 250 3.73 6.93 29.65
CA VAL A 250 2.40 7.53 29.92
C VAL A 250 2.38 9.06 29.77
N ALA A 251 3.55 9.71 29.71
CA ALA A 251 3.63 11.15 29.49
C ALA A 251 3.24 11.53 28.05
N GLY A 252 2.79 12.77 27.85
CA GLY A 252 2.49 13.31 26.53
C GLY A 252 3.73 13.44 25.63
N TYR A 253 3.50 13.66 24.33
CA TYR A 253 4.57 13.83 23.35
C TYR A 253 5.44 15.05 23.66
N ARG A 254 6.76 14.87 23.51
CA ARG A 254 7.77 15.93 23.51
C ARG A 254 8.35 16.02 22.11
N GLY A 255 8.95 17.16 21.77
CA GLY A 255 9.63 17.29 20.49
C GLY A 255 10.54 18.51 20.42
N ARG A 256 11.36 18.53 19.37
CA ARG A 256 12.23 19.63 19.01
C ARG A 256 12.30 19.78 17.50
N ILE A 257 12.47 21.01 17.05
CA ILE A 257 12.88 21.30 15.67
C ILE A 257 14.41 21.39 15.70
N GLY A 258 15.07 20.50 14.96
CA GLY A 258 16.52 20.46 14.83
C GLY A 258 17.02 21.56 13.90
N SER A 259 16.37 21.71 12.74
CA SER A 259 16.69 22.74 11.75
C SER A 259 15.44 23.19 11.00
N LEU A 260 15.44 24.46 10.61
CA LEU A 260 14.49 25.05 9.69
C LEU A 260 15.28 25.98 8.76
N SER A 261 15.29 25.69 7.46
CA SER A 261 15.93 26.51 6.43
C SER A 261 14.91 27.00 5.41
N LEU A 262 15.11 28.24 4.98
CA LEU A 262 14.34 28.91 3.94
C LEU A 262 15.35 29.66 3.10
N GLU A 263 15.63 29.18 1.89
CA GLU A 263 16.53 29.84 0.96
C GLU A 263 15.74 30.38 -0.23
N SER A 264 15.85 31.69 -0.48
CA SER A 264 15.31 32.32 -1.68
C SER A 264 16.39 32.36 -2.76
N ALA A 265 16.01 32.03 -4.00
CA ALA A 265 16.86 32.26 -5.18
C ALA A 265 17.15 33.74 -5.42
#